data_AF-A0A4U2ZUW8-F1
#
_entry.id   AF-A0A4U2ZUW8-F1
#
_cell.length_a   1.000
_cell.length_b   1.000
_cell.length_c   1.000
_cell.angle_alpha   90.00
_cell.angle_beta   90.00
_cell.angle_gamma   90.00
#
_symmetry.space_group_name_H-M   'P 1'
#
loop_
_entity.id
_entity.type
_entity.pdbx_description
1 polymer ?
#
loop_
_entity_poly.entity_id
_entity_poly.type
_entity_poly.pdbx_seq_one_letter_code
_entity_poly.pdbx_strand_id
1 'polypeptide(L)'
;MAKHDIGSKATRSGIIERIKTLLYIKIEKNIVHVTNKGKMMVEAIKDTAIGSPELTAKWEVYLKGIGEGKKKVKPFVETSKKLAQKLINEAKDQVNSWAINDFIEDRKTEHHLGECPSCGKPVVDKKMIYGCSGYAK
;
A
#
# COMPACT_ATOMS: atom_id res chain seq x y z
N MET A 1 1.66 13.91 10.49
CA MET A 1 0.90 13.14 11.50
C MET A 1 0.42 14.02 12.64
N ALA A 2 1.31 14.58 13.47
CA ALA A 2 0.91 15.38 14.65
C ALA A 2 0.02 16.59 14.34
N LYS A 3 0.36 17.36 13.30
CA LYS A 3 -0.36 18.57 12.88
C LYS A 3 -1.79 18.30 12.39
N HIS A 4 -2.11 17.06 12.03
CA HIS A 4 -3.40 16.67 11.46
C HIS A 4 -4.20 15.75 12.40
N ASP A 5 -3.79 15.64 13.66
CA ASP A 5 -4.43 14.76 14.66
C ASP A 5 -4.54 13.28 14.21
N ILE A 6 -3.56 12.81 13.43
CA ILE A 6 -3.50 11.42 12.97
C ILE A 6 -2.52 10.64 13.86
N GLY A 7 -3.05 9.63 14.55
CA GLY A 7 -2.31 8.77 15.47
C GLY A 7 -1.94 9.46 16.79
N SER A 8 -1.94 8.70 17.87
CA SER A 8 -1.45 9.13 19.17
C SER A 8 0.09 9.11 19.24
N LYS A 9 0.69 9.70 20.29
CA LYS A 9 2.14 9.60 20.52
C LYS A 9 2.63 8.15 20.51
N ALA A 10 1.81 7.21 21.00
CA ALA A 10 2.17 5.80 21.11
C ALA A 10 2.11 5.03 19.78
N THR A 11 1.28 5.45 18.82
CA THR A 11 1.05 4.68 17.58
C THR A 11 1.88 5.14 16.39
N ARG A 12 2.42 6.37 16.42
CA ARG A 12 3.14 6.96 15.28
C ARG A 12 4.41 6.21 14.88
N SER A 13 5.23 5.80 15.85
CA SER A 13 6.45 5.01 15.58
C SER A 13 6.09 3.66 14.95
N GLY A 14 5.09 2.97 15.49
CA GLY A 14 4.61 1.70 14.95
C GLY A 14 4.07 1.82 13.52
N ILE A 15 3.37 2.90 13.19
CA ILE A 15 2.90 3.17 11.82
C ILE A 15 4.09 3.34 10.87
N ILE A 16 5.09 4.14 11.23
CA ILE A 16 6.28 4.40 10.39
C ILE A 16 7.05 3.09 10.14
N GLU A 17 7.30 2.31 11.19
CA GLU A 17 7.97 1.02 11.03
C GLU A 17 7.15 0.05 10.17
N ARG A 18 5.82 0.02 10.33
CA ARG A 18 4.94 -0.83 9.51
C ARG A 18 5.04 -0.50 8.03
N ILE A 19 4.94 0.77 7.64
CA ILE A 19 4.99 1.17 6.22
C ILE A 19 6.39 1.01 5.61
N LYS A 20 7.44 1.07 6.44
CA LYS A 20 8.82 0.72 6.06
C LYS A 20 8.97 -0.78 5.83
N THR A 21 8.51 -1.64 6.76
CA THR A 21 8.53 -3.10 6.60
C THR A 21 7.71 -3.56 5.38
N LEU A 22 6.60 -2.88 5.09
CA LEU A 22 5.78 -3.15 3.90
C LEU A 22 6.39 -2.62 2.59
N LEU A 23 7.54 -1.95 2.65
CA LEU A 23 8.25 -1.36 1.51
C LEU A 23 7.45 -0.29 0.77
N TYR A 24 6.58 0.46 1.46
CA TYR A 24 5.93 1.65 0.89
C TYR A 24 6.85 2.88 0.94
N ILE A 25 7.77 2.90 1.90
CA ILE A 25 8.82 3.91 2.02
C ILE A 25 10.18 3.24 2.21
N LYS A 26 11.25 3.97 1.89
CA LYS A 26 12.63 3.66 2.22
C LYS A 26 13.28 4.86 2.91
N ILE A 27 14.26 4.62 3.77
CA ILE A 27 15.02 5.66 4.46
C ILE A 27 16.47 5.56 4.02
N GLU A 28 16.98 6.58 3.36
CA GLU A 28 18.36 6.66 2.88
C GLU A 28 18.98 7.92 3.45
N LYS A 29 20.10 7.81 4.19
CA LYS A 29 20.78 8.94 4.82
C LYS A 29 19.84 9.86 5.63
N ASN A 30 18.92 9.27 6.40
CA ASN A 30 17.87 9.95 7.18
C ASN A 30 16.81 10.72 6.36
N ILE A 31 16.75 10.49 5.04
CA ILE A 31 15.73 11.06 4.15
C ILE A 31 14.71 9.97 3.82
N VAL A 32 13.42 10.29 3.94
CA VAL A 32 12.32 9.37 3.61
C VAL A 32 11.98 9.50 2.13
N HIS A 33 11.99 8.38 1.42
CA HIS A 33 11.59 8.29 0.01
C HIS A 33 10.42 7.32 -0.14
N VAL A 34 9.42 7.68 -0.94
CA VAL A 34 8.29 6.81 -1.28
C VAL A 34 8.69 5.87 -2.42
N THR A 35 8.43 4.57 -2.27
CA THR A 35 8.70 3.57 -3.31
C THR A 35 7.59 3.60 -4.37
N ASN A 36 7.79 2.97 -5.53
CA ASN A 36 6.72 2.86 -6.53
C ASN A 36 5.52 2.09 -5.98
N LYS A 37 5.75 1.03 -5.19
CA LYS A 37 4.69 0.34 -4.45
C LYS A 37 3.90 1.28 -3.53
N GLY A 38 4.59 2.20 -2.84
CA GLY A 38 3.95 3.22 -2.02
C GLY A 38 3.11 4.20 -2.83
N LYS A 39 3.64 4.67 -3.97
CA LYS A 39 2.91 5.58 -4.89
C LYS A 39 1.66 4.91 -5.46
N MET A 40 1.76 3.66 -5.90
CA MET A 40 0.60 2.86 -6.35
C MET A 40 -0.48 2.77 -5.30
N MET A 41 -0.07 2.48 -4.05
CA MET A 41 -1.00 2.35 -2.95
C MET A 41 -1.74 3.67 -2.68
N VAL A 42 -1.03 4.80 -2.74
CA VAL A 42 -1.63 6.13 -2.58
C VAL A 42 -2.59 6.41 -3.73
N GLU A 43 -2.18 6.17 -4.97
CA GLU A 43 -3.00 6.38 -6.16
C GLU A 43 -4.30 5.57 -6.12
N ALA A 44 -4.24 4.33 -5.63
CA ALA A 44 -5.42 3.46 -5.51
C ALA A 44 -6.45 3.96 -4.48
N ILE A 45 -6.06 4.79 -3.51
CA ILE A 45 -6.95 5.18 -2.40
C ILE A 45 -7.19 6.69 -2.30
N LYS A 46 -6.45 7.54 -3.04
CA LYS A 46 -6.47 9.00 -2.86
C LYS A 46 -7.86 9.62 -3.00
N ASP A 47 -8.70 9.07 -3.89
CA ASP A 47 -10.04 9.56 -4.17
C ASP A 47 -11.13 8.82 -3.36
N THR A 48 -10.72 7.94 -2.44
CA THR A 48 -11.62 7.20 -1.56
C THR A 48 -11.73 7.86 -0.19
N ALA A 49 -12.82 7.59 0.52
CA ALA A 49 -13.03 8.11 1.86
C ALA A 49 -11.90 7.74 2.85
N ILE A 50 -11.28 6.56 2.69
CA ILE A 50 -10.19 6.09 3.58
C ILE A 50 -8.84 6.74 3.28
N GLY A 51 -8.68 7.37 2.11
CA GLY A 51 -7.51 8.20 1.80
C GLY A 51 -7.55 9.58 2.48
N SER A 52 -8.70 10.01 2.99
CA SER A 52 -8.88 11.35 3.57
C SER A 52 -8.24 11.47 4.97
N PRO A 53 -7.29 12.39 5.16
CA PRO A 53 -6.76 12.70 6.48
C PRO A 53 -7.82 13.31 7.41
N GLU A 54 -8.80 14.04 6.86
CA GLU A 54 -9.90 14.65 7.61
C GLU A 54 -10.83 13.59 8.22
N LEU A 55 -11.17 12.54 7.47
CA LEU A 55 -11.96 11.43 7.99
C LEU A 55 -11.21 10.72 9.12
N THR A 56 -9.90 10.49 8.93
CA THR A 56 -9.03 9.87 9.93
C THR A 56 -9.00 10.70 11.23
N ALA A 57 -8.85 12.02 11.14
CA ALA A 57 -8.87 12.91 12.29
C ALA A 57 -10.22 12.88 13.03
N LYS A 58 -11.35 12.88 12.30
CA LYS A 58 -12.69 12.75 12.88
C LYS A 58 -12.86 11.44 13.66
N TRP A 59 -12.30 10.34 13.16
CA TRP A 59 -12.33 9.05 13.83
C TRP A 59 -11.53 9.06 15.12
N GLU A 60 -10.32 9.63 15.11
CA GLU A 60 -9.48 9.77 16.31
C GLU A 60 -10.19 10.58 17.40
N VAL A 61 -10.86 11.69 17.04
CA VAL A 61 -11.68 12.48 17.98
C VAL A 61 -12.84 11.65 18.54
N TYR A 62 -13.53 10.87 17.71
CA TYR A 62 -14.63 10.04 18.18
C TYR A 62 -14.15 8.93 19.12
N LEU A 63 -13.05 8.25 18.77
CA LEU A 63 -12.43 7.20 19.59
C LEU A 63 -11.94 7.74 20.92
N LYS A 64 -11.36 8.95 20.94
CA LYS A 64 -11.02 9.65 22.19
C LYS A 64 -12.26 9.89 23.05
N GLY A 65 -13.35 10.36 22.44
CA GLY A 65 -14.63 10.55 23.13
C GLY A 65 -15.23 9.26 23.70
N ILE A 66 -15.01 8.10 23.05
CA ILE A 66 -15.36 6.78 23.60
C ILE A 66 -14.50 6.48 24.83
N GLY A 67 -13.18 6.66 24.74
CA GLY A 67 -12.25 6.40 25.86
C GLY A 67 -12.54 7.27 27.09
N GLU A 68 -13.06 8.48 26.88
CA GLU A 68 -13.52 9.40 27.94
C GLU A 68 -14.96 9.11 28.43
N GLY A 69 -15.67 8.14 27.87
CA GLY A 69 -17.06 7.84 28.22
C GLY A 69 -18.11 8.84 27.68
N LYS A 70 -17.71 9.81 26.85
CA LYS A 70 -18.57 10.87 26.29
C LYS A 70 -19.29 10.48 25.01
N LYS A 71 -18.86 9.41 24.33
CA LYS A 71 -19.45 8.90 23.09
C LYS A 71 -19.77 7.41 23.22
N LYS A 72 -20.82 6.97 22.51
CA LYS A 72 -21.22 5.57 22.49
C LYS A 72 -20.45 4.80 21.41
N VAL A 73 -20.06 3.56 21.75
CA VAL A 73 -19.36 2.64 20.84
C VAL A 73 -20.27 2.13 19.72
N LYS A 74 -21.51 1.74 20.03
CA LYS A 74 -22.44 1.12 19.06
C LYS A 74 -22.62 1.95 17.77
N PRO A 75 -22.91 3.26 17.82
CA PRO A 75 -23.07 4.06 16.61
C PRO A 75 -21.79 4.16 15.75
N PHE A 76 -20.63 4.17 16.40
CA PHE A 76 -19.34 4.19 15.70
C PHE A 76 -19.15 2.90 14.89
N VAL A 77 -19.31 1.75 15.55
CA VAL A 77 -19.17 0.43 14.90
C VAL A 77 -20.14 0.29 13.73
N GLU A 78 -21.40 0.68 13.89
CA GLU A 78 -22.38 0.59 12.81
C GLU A 78 -22.06 1.53 11.64
N THR A 79 -21.53 2.72 11.92
CA THR A 79 -21.08 3.66 10.87
C THR A 79 -19.85 3.10 10.15
N SER A 80 -18.88 2.53 10.87
CA SER A 80 -17.69 1.90 10.28
C SER A 80 -18.04 0.73 9.39
N LYS A 81 -19.02 -0.12 9.78
CA LYS A 81 -19.52 -1.22 8.95
C LYS A 81 -20.14 -0.72 7.65
N LYS A 82 -21.00 0.32 7.73
CA LYS A 82 -21.62 0.93 6.54
C LYS A 82 -20.58 1.50 5.59
N LEU A 83 -19.56 2.18 6.13
CA LEU A 83 -18.45 2.69 5.33
C LEU A 83 -17.68 1.54 4.64
N ALA A 84 -17.34 0.48 5.37
CA ALA A 84 -16.66 -0.68 4.80
C ALA A 84 -17.48 -1.31 3.66
N GLN A 85 -18.80 -1.48 3.84
CA GLN A 85 -19.67 -2.03 2.81
C GLN A 85 -19.71 -1.12 1.56
N LYS A 86 -19.78 0.20 1.76
CA LYS A 86 -19.75 1.17 0.67
C LYS A 86 -18.44 1.07 -0.12
N LEU A 87 -17.30 1.04 0.56
CA LEU A 87 -15.98 0.94 -0.08
C LEU A 87 -15.81 -0.37 -0.85
N ILE A 88 -16.33 -1.49 -0.35
CA ILE A 88 -16.30 -2.77 -1.06
C ILE A 88 -17.10 -2.68 -2.37
N ASN A 89 -18.26 -2.02 -2.34
CA ASN A 89 -19.08 -1.84 -3.53
C ASN A 89 -18.38 -0.92 -4.54
N GLU A 90 -17.85 0.22 -4.10
CA GLU A 90 -17.09 1.15 -4.95
C GLU A 90 -15.85 0.47 -5.55
N ALA A 91 -15.14 -0.33 -4.76
CA ALA A 91 -13.96 -1.05 -5.22
C ALA A 91 -14.29 -2.05 -6.34
N LYS A 92 -15.43 -2.77 -6.25
CA LYS A 92 -15.87 -3.71 -7.30
C LYS A 92 -16.06 -3.02 -8.65
N ASP A 93 -16.57 -1.79 -8.63
CA ASP A 93 -16.79 -1.01 -9.85
C ASP A 93 -15.48 -0.44 -10.42
N GLN A 94 -14.47 -0.23 -9.57
CA GLN A 94 -13.19 0.39 -9.91
C GLN A 94 -12.06 -0.59 -10.24
N VAL A 95 -12.24 -1.91 -10.05
CA VAL A 95 -11.17 -2.92 -10.28
C VAL A 95 -10.58 -2.83 -11.70
N ASN A 96 -11.40 -2.47 -12.69
CA ASN A 96 -10.98 -2.41 -14.10
C ASN A 96 -10.34 -1.07 -14.51
N SER A 97 -10.36 -0.05 -13.66
CA SER A 97 -9.89 1.30 -14.00
C SER A 97 -8.56 1.68 -13.33
N TRP A 98 -7.95 0.79 -12.55
CA TRP A 98 -6.69 1.09 -11.89
C TRP A 98 -5.53 1.13 -12.90
N ALA A 99 -4.97 2.34 -13.10
CA ALA A 99 -3.78 2.57 -13.90
C ALA A 99 -2.53 2.03 -13.19
N ILE A 100 -2.38 0.70 -13.20
CA ILE A 100 -1.25 -0.01 -12.58
C ILE A 100 0.01 0.08 -13.46
N ASN A 101 -0.17 0.21 -14.78
CA ASN A 101 0.90 0.13 -15.77
C ASN A 101 1.99 1.19 -15.59
N ASP A 102 1.63 2.39 -15.13
CA ASP A 102 2.58 3.51 -14.96
C ASP A 102 3.56 3.29 -13.78
N PHE A 103 3.25 2.34 -12.90
CA PHE A 103 4.03 2.06 -11.70
C PHE A 103 4.66 0.67 -11.68
N ILE A 104 4.31 -0.18 -12.65
CA ILE A 104 5.12 -1.33 -12.98
C ILE A 104 6.39 -0.73 -13.54
N GLU A 105 7.45 -0.66 -12.73
CA GLU A 105 8.79 -0.65 -13.30
C GLU A 105 8.81 -1.81 -14.27
N ASP A 106 8.89 -1.47 -15.56
CA ASP A 106 9.22 -2.42 -16.60
C ASP A 106 10.38 -3.19 -16.02
N ARG A 107 10.15 -4.44 -15.62
CA ARG A 107 11.23 -5.28 -15.16
C ARG A 107 12.02 -5.46 -16.44
N LYS A 108 12.98 -4.58 -16.66
CA LYS A 108 14.15 -4.85 -17.46
C LYS A 108 14.80 -6.05 -16.79
N THR A 109 14.26 -7.23 -17.05
CA THR A 109 15.03 -8.47 -17.10
C THR A 109 15.94 -8.36 -18.31
N GLU A 110 16.73 -7.28 -18.37
CA GLU A 110 17.88 -7.12 -19.26
C GLU A 110 19.09 -7.83 -18.65
N HIS A 111 18.91 -8.66 -17.62
CA HIS A 111 19.92 -9.65 -17.25
C HIS A 111 19.81 -10.83 -18.22
N HIS A 112 20.08 -10.54 -19.49
CA HIS A 112 20.51 -11.55 -20.44
C HIS A 112 21.90 -11.99 -19.96
N LEU A 113 21.94 -13.06 -19.17
CA LEU A 113 23.22 -13.58 -18.67
C LEU A 113 23.97 -14.37 -19.75
N GLY A 114 23.33 -14.57 -20.90
CA GLY A 114 23.84 -15.29 -22.05
C GLY A 114 22.75 -16.12 -22.73
N GLU A 115 23.15 -16.84 -23.77
CA GLU A 115 22.30 -17.81 -24.45
C GLU A 115 22.32 -19.15 -23.70
N CYS A 116 21.18 -19.81 -23.61
CA CYS A 116 21.12 -21.13 -23.02
C CYS A 116 21.80 -22.17 -23.94
N PRO A 117 22.71 -23.00 -23.42
CA PRO A 117 23.43 -23.98 -24.24
C PRO A 117 22.52 -25.09 -24.81
N SER A 118 21.32 -25.30 -24.25
CA SER A 118 20.37 -26.32 -24.74
C SER A 118 19.35 -25.78 -25.73
N CYS A 119 18.92 -24.53 -25.59
CA CYS A 119 17.76 -23.97 -26.28
C CYS A 119 18.11 -22.75 -27.16
N GLY A 120 19.30 -22.16 -27.01
CA GLY A 120 19.72 -20.89 -27.63
C GLY A 120 18.99 -19.65 -27.09
N LYS A 121 17.90 -19.82 -26.35
CA LYS A 121 17.10 -18.72 -25.80
C LYS A 121 17.80 -18.08 -24.58
N PRO A 122 17.48 -16.81 -24.24
CA PRO A 122 18.13 -16.10 -23.14
C PRO A 122 18.01 -16.82 -21.80
N VAL A 123 19.09 -16.85 -21.03
CA VAL A 123 19.09 -17.19 -19.61
C VAL A 123 18.70 -15.96 -18.81
N VAL A 124 17.67 -16.09 -17.97
CA VAL A 124 17.14 -15.00 -17.15
C VAL A 124 17.36 -15.27 -15.67
N ASP A 125 17.63 -14.20 -14.93
CA ASP A 125 17.70 -14.21 -13.46
C ASP A 125 16.28 -14.23 -12.85
N LYS A 126 15.96 -15.27 -12.08
CA LYS A 126 14.71 -15.42 -11.33
C LYS A 126 14.90 -15.18 -9.82
N LYS A 127 15.91 -14.41 -9.42
CA LYS A 127 16.35 -14.09 -8.04
C LYS A 127 16.97 -15.25 -7.27
N MET A 128 16.29 -16.41 -7.22
CA MET A 128 16.77 -17.59 -6.49
C MET A 128 17.52 -18.56 -7.38
N ILE A 129 17.24 -18.53 -8.68
CA ILE A 129 17.79 -19.42 -9.69
C ILE A 129 17.96 -18.68 -11.01
N TYR A 130 18.90 -19.12 -11.82
CA TYR A 130 19.02 -18.74 -13.22
C TYR A 130 18.38 -19.83 -14.10
N GLY A 131 17.69 -19.46 -15.18
CA GLY A 131 17.06 -20.48 -16.05
C GLY A 131 16.77 -20.03 -17.49
N CYS A 132 16.72 -20.99 -18.44
CA CYS A 132 16.32 -20.74 -19.84
C CYS A 132 14.89 -20.17 -19.85
N SER A 133 14.72 -19.03 -20.53
CA SER A 133 13.42 -18.40 -20.79
C SER A 133 12.43 -19.31 -21.52
N GLY A 134 12.93 -20.28 -22.28
CA GLY A 134 12.13 -21.29 -22.97
C GLY A 134 11.98 -22.63 -22.26
N TYR A 135 12.40 -22.76 -21.00
CA TYR A 135 12.20 -24.00 -20.24
C TYR A 135 10.69 -24.21 -20.03
N ALA A 136 10.17 -25.35 -20.47
CA ALA A 136 8.76 -25.70 -20.29
C ALA A 136 8.42 -25.75 -18.79
N LYS A 137 7.25 -25.21 -18.42
CA LYS A 137 6.72 -25.32 -17.06
C LYS A 137 6.40 -26.76 -16.71
#